data_AF-A0A845RRJ8-F1
#
_entry.id   AF-A0A845RRJ8-F1
#
_cell.length_a   1.000
_cell.length_b   1.000
_cell.length_c   1.000
_cell.angle_alpha   90.00
_cell.angle_beta   90.00
_cell.angle_gamma   90.00
#
_symmetry.space_group_name_H-M   'P 1'
#
loop_
_entity.id
_entity.type
_entity.pdbx_description
1 polymer ?
#
loop_
_entity_poly.entity_id
_entity_poly.type
_entity_poly.pdbx_seq_one_letter_code
_entity_poly.pdbx_strand_id
1 'polypeptide(L)' 'MSYRTRKPPIHTAAVCLHMPPEMRSIIEEYANRHHISLGDAGRSMLEAGAKALGFAVVS' A
#
# COMPACT_ATOMS: atom_id res chain seq x y z
N MET A 1 35.14 17.64 3.21
CA MET A 1 34.35 16.41 3.46
C MET A 1 32.90 16.81 3.64
N SER A 2 32.02 16.55 2.66
CA SER A 2 30.59 16.81 2.78
C SER A 2 29.88 15.51 3.18
N TYR A 3 29.35 15.47 4.40
CA TYR A 3 28.48 14.38 4.83
C TYR A 3 27.14 14.52 4.09
N ARG A 4 26.96 13.76 3.01
CA ARG A 4 25.65 13.59 2.36
C ARG A 4 24.70 12.95 3.39
N THR A 5 23.76 13.74 3.91
CA THR A 5 22.58 13.25 4.64
C THR A 5 21.78 12.33 3.73
N ARG A 6 22.12 11.04 3.72
CA ARG A 6 21.26 10.01 3.13
C ARG A 6 20.02 9.92 4.00
N LYS A 7 18.86 10.32 3.48
CA LYS A 7 17.57 9.98 4.12
C LYS A 7 17.60 8.46 4.37
N PRO A 8 17.31 8.00 5.60
CA PRO A 8 17.29 6.57 5.88
C PRO A 8 16.29 5.89 4.92
N PRO A 9 16.62 4.69 4.41
CA PRO A 9 15.69 3.96 3.55
C PRO A 9 14.40 3.74 4.34
N ILE A 10 13.26 4.09 3.73
CA ILE A 10 11.96 3.75 4.30
C ILE A 10 11.90 2.22 4.27
N HIS A 11 11.97 1.59 5.44
CA HIS A 11 11.79 0.15 5.55
C HIS A 11 10.34 -0.19 5.19
N THR A 12 10.10 -0.56 3.93
CA THR A 12 8.81 -1.09 3.50
C THR A 12 8.81 -2.59 3.77
N ALA A 13 8.10 -3.03 4.81
CA ALA A 13 7.82 -4.44 4.99
C ALA A 13 7.04 -4.94 3.77
N ALA A 14 7.53 -5.98 3.10
CA ALA A 14 6.78 -6.65 2.04
C ALA A 14 5.70 -7.52 2.70
N VAL A 15 4.44 -7.27 2.37
CA VAL A 15 3.31 -8.04 2.88
C VAL A 15 2.79 -8.93 1.76
N CYS A 16 2.92 -10.25 1.94
CA CYS A 16 2.30 -11.22 1.05
C CYS A 16 0.94 -11.61 1.60
N LEU A 17 -0.11 -11.40 0.81
CA LEU A 17 -1.49 -11.74 1.18
C LEU A 17 -2.00 -12.85 0.29
N HIS A 18 -2.49 -13.92 0.90
CA HIS A 18 -3.28 -14.91 0.17
C HIS A 18 -4.72 -14.40 0.10
N MET A 19 -5.24 -14.17 -1.11
CA MET A 19 -6.59 -13.66 -1.31
C MET A 19 -7.29 -14.40 -2.45
N PRO A 20 -8.64 -14.46 -2.45
CA PRO A 20 -9.41 -15.00 -3.57
C PRO A 20 -9.15 -14.24 -4.88
N PRO A 21 -9.23 -14.91 -6.05
CA PRO A 21 -9.03 -14.27 -7.36
C PRO A 21 -9.94 -13.06 -7.59
N GLU A 22 -11.18 -13.10 -7.10
CA GLU A 22 -12.16 -12.03 -7.24
C GLU A 22 -11.78 -10.78 -6.44
N MET A 23 -11.13 -10.96 -5.30
CA MET A 23 -10.64 -9.83 -4.50
C MET A 23 -9.39 -9.21 -5.15
N ARG A 24 -8.52 -10.07 -5.71
CA ARG A 24 -7.33 -9.63 -6.44
C ARG A 24 -7.70 -8.79 -7.66
N SER A 25 -8.72 -9.19 -8.43
CA SER A 25 -9.14 -8.44 -9.62
C SER A 25 -9.62 -7.02 -9.30
N ILE A 26 -10.27 -6.81 -8.15
CA ILE A 26 -10.68 -5.48 -7.69
C ILE A 26 -9.47 -4.57 -7.45
N ILE A 27 -8.40 -5.11 -6.84
CA ILE A 27 -7.18 -4.34 -6.56
C ILE A 27 -6.43 -4.04 -7.87
N GLU A 28 -6.36 -5.00 -8.80
CA GLU A 28 -5.75 -4.82 -10.12
C GLU A 28 -6.51 -3.78 -10.96
N GLU A 29 -7.85 -3.83 -10.94
CA GLU A 29 -8.69 -2.84 -11.62
C GLU A 29 -8.46 -1.43 -11.04
N TYR A 30 -8.42 -1.30 -9.71
CA TYR A 30 -8.12 -0.03 -9.06
C TYR A 30 -6.73 0.49 -9.44
N ALA A 31 -5.71 -0.37 -9.43
CA ALA A 31 -4.36 -0.01 -9.84
C ALA A 31 -4.32 0.53 -11.29
N ASN A 32 -5.03 -0.14 -12.20
CA ASN A 32 -5.11 0.24 -13.61
C ASN A 32 -5.85 1.58 -13.79
N ARG A 33 -6.99 1.78 -13.13
CA ARG A 33 -7.79 3.02 -13.23
C ARG A 33 -7.04 4.25 -12.73
N HIS A 34 -6.18 4.08 -11.72
CA HIS A 34 -5.45 5.18 -11.09
C HIS A 34 -3.99 5.30 -11.57
N HIS A 35 -3.54 4.43 -12.49
CA HIS A 35 -2.16 4.37 -12.98
C HIS A 35 -1.12 4.26 -11.86
N ILE A 36 -1.41 3.47 -10.83
CA ILE A 36 -0.51 3.23 -9.68
C ILE A 36 -0.03 1.78 -9.64
N SER A 37 0.99 1.50 -8.83
CA SER A 37 1.48 0.13 -8.66
C SER A 37 0.46 -0.75 -7.91
N LEU A 38 0.53 -2.06 -8.12
CA LEU A 38 -0.31 -3.02 -7.40
C LEU A 38 -0.09 -2.94 -5.88
N GLY A 39 1.14 -2.67 -5.45
CA GLY A 39 1.49 -2.48 -4.03
C GLY A 39 0.85 -1.24 -3.44
N ASP A 40 0.84 -0.12 -4.18
CA ASP A 40 0.20 1.12 -3.74
C ASP A 40 -1.33 0.98 -3.71
N ALA A 41 -1.91 0.30 -4.70
CA ALA A 41 -3.33 -0.05 -4.70
C ALA A 41 -3.70 -0.89 -3.47
N GLY A 42 -2.93 -1.95 -3.19
CA GLY A 42 -3.12 -2.79 -2.01
C GLY A 42 -2.99 -1.99 -0.71
N ARG A 43 -2.00 -1.10 -0.61
CA ARG A 43 -1.81 -0.21 0.54
C ARG A 43 -3.02 0.71 0.75
N SER A 44 -3.50 1.38 -0.30
CA SER A 44 -4.67 2.27 -0.22
C SER A 44 -5.93 1.52 0.24
N MET A 45 -6.13 0.30 -0.24
CA MET A 45 -7.28 -0.53 0.15
C MET A 45 -7.18 -1.00 1.61
N LEU A 46 -5.99 -1.42 2.06
CA LEU A 46 -5.75 -1.79 3.46
C LEU A 46 -5.94 -0.58 4.39
N GLU A 47 -5.48 0.59 3.99
CA GLU A 47 -5.64 1.82 4.75
C GLU A 47 -7.13 2.21 4.86
N ALA A 48 -7.87 2.14 3.75
CA ALA A 48 -9.31 2.39 3.73
C ALA A 48 -10.07 1.40 4.62
N GLY A 49 -9.73 0.10 4.56
CA GLY A 49 -10.31 -0.92 5.42
C GLY A 49 -10.01 -0.71 6.90
N ALA A 50 -8.76 -0.35 7.24
CA ALA A 50 -8.38 -0.04 8.62
C ALA A 50 -9.10 1.20 9.16
N LYS A 51 -9.30 2.25 8.35
CA LYS A 51 -10.13 3.41 8.71
C LYS A 51 -11.58 3.02 8.95
N ALA A 52 -12.18 2.22 8.06
CA ALA A 52 -13.56 1.78 8.17
C ALA A 52 -13.83 0.94 9.43
N LEU A 53 -12.84 0.14 9.85
CA LEU A 53 -12.90 -0.67 11.07
C LEU A 53 -12.52 0.12 12.34
N GLY A 54 -12.15 1.40 12.21
CA GLY A 54 -11.73 2.24 13.33
C GLY A 54 -10.33 1.96 13.88
N PHE A 55 -9.51 1.19 13.16
CA PHE A 55 -8.14 0.84 13.57
C PHE A 55 -7.11 1.94 13.28
N ALA A 56 -7.35 2.79 12.27
CA ALA A 56 -6.34 3.74 11.81
C ALA A 56 -6.79 5.19 11.92
N VAL A 57 -6.19 5.94 12.86
CA VAL A 57 -6.03 7.40 12.75
C VAL A 57 -4.87 7.61 11.79
N VAL A 58 -5.14 7.73 10.49
CA VAL A 58 -4.06 8.00 9.54
C VAL A 58 -3.67 9.46 9.69
N SER A 59 -2.46 9.66 10.23
CA SER A 59 -1.76 10.94 10.28
C SER A 59 -1.17 11.29 8.92
#